data_AF-A0A7W1P927-F1
#
_entry.id   AF-A0A7W1P927-F1
#
_cell.length_a   1.000
_cell.length_b   1.000
_cell.length_c   1.000
_cell.angle_alpha   90.00
_cell.angle_beta   90.00
_cell.angle_gamma   90.00
#
_symmetry.space_group_name_H-M   'P 1'
#
loop_
_entity.id
_entity.type
_entity.pdbx_description
1 polymer ?
#
loop_
_entity_poly.entity_id
_entity_poly.type
_entity_poly.pdbx_seq_one_letter_code
_entity_poly.pdbx_strand_id
1 'polypeptide(L)' 'MRKRTGAAAELAPPSASVCSGDSGGPLLLQQGGARVIAGITSATSANECNTGTNFYQSVRHPAMRAFILEQVPEVGQR' A
#
# COMPACT_ATOMS: atom_id res chain seq x y z
N MET A 1 -12.54 30.84 -31.29
CA MET A 1 -11.10 30.53 -31.40
C MET A 1 -10.39 30.93 -30.11
N ARG A 2 -10.29 30.02 -29.13
CA ARG A 2 -9.27 29.99 -28.07
C ARG A 2 -9.02 28.51 -27.72
N LYS A 3 -7.84 28.01 -28.09
CA LYS A 3 -7.35 26.67 -27.75
C LYS A 3 -7.17 26.56 -26.23
N ARG A 4 -7.76 25.54 -25.61
CA ARG A 4 -7.10 24.88 -24.47
C ARG A 4 -6.74 23.48 -24.92
N THR A 5 -5.49 23.38 -25.34
CA THR A 5 -4.73 22.16 -25.58
C THR A 5 -4.84 21.24 -24.38
N GLY A 6 -4.99 19.94 -24.64
CA GLY A 6 -5.00 18.90 -23.62
C GLY A 6 -3.72 18.94 -22.78
N ALA A 7 -3.91 19.07 -21.48
CA ALA A 7 -2.96 18.58 -20.49
C ALA A 7 -3.62 17.32 -19.91
N ALA A 8 -2.84 16.25 -19.76
CA ALA A 8 -3.24 15.14 -18.90
C ALA A 8 -3.77 15.74 -17.59
N ALA A 9 -4.88 15.21 -17.07
CA ALA A 9 -5.29 15.54 -15.72
C ALA A 9 -4.12 15.18 -14.82
N GLU A 10 -3.33 16.18 -14.42
CA GLU A 10 -2.33 16.07 -13.37
C GLU A 10 -3.13 15.65 -12.14
N LEU A 11 -3.20 14.34 -11.90
CA LEU A 11 -3.74 13.83 -10.65
C LEU A 11 -2.88 14.49 -9.59
N ALA A 12 -3.50 15.35 -8.77
CA ALA A 12 -2.81 15.95 -7.64
C ALA A 12 -2.05 14.83 -6.91
N PRO A 13 -0.82 15.09 -6.41
CA PRO A 13 -0.11 14.11 -5.59
C PRO A 13 -1.08 13.59 -4.53
N PRO A 14 -1.02 12.29 -4.19
CA PRO A 14 -2.02 11.67 -3.33
C PRO A 14 -2.14 12.54 -2.07
N SER A 15 -3.33 13.05 -1.79
CA SER A 15 -3.58 13.89 -0.60
C SER A 15 -3.51 13.07 0.70
N ALA A 16 -2.92 11.88 0.64
CA ALA A 16 -2.80 10.89 1.70
C ALA A 16 -1.50 10.10 1.49
N SER A 17 -0.81 9.88 2.60
CA SER A 17 0.41 9.08 2.71
C SER A 17 0.33 8.32 4.04
N VAL A 18 1.20 7.33 4.26
CA VAL A 18 1.20 6.65 5.57
C VAL A 18 1.77 7.59 6.63
N CYS A 19 1.15 7.62 7.80
CA CYS A 19 1.71 8.31 8.97
C CYS A 19 2.72 7.42 9.68
N SER A 20 3.57 8.01 10.53
CA SER A 20 4.42 7.23 11.45
C SER A 20 3.62 6.29 12.38
N GLY A 21 2.36 6.61 12.66
CA GLY A 21 1.47 5.75 13.46
C GLY A 21 0.94 4.51 12.72
N ASP A 22 1.06 4.46 11.39
CA ASP A 22 0.58 3.35 10.58
C ASP A 22 1.63 2.24 10.41
N SER A 23 2.88 2.46 10.86
CA SER A 23 3.97 1.49 10.79
C SER A 23 3.59 0.17 11.48
N GLY A 24 3.77 -0.95 10.76
CA GLY A 24 3.34 -2.29 11.19
C GLY A 24 1.88 -2.63 10.85
N GLY A 25 1.07 -1.66 10.43
CA GLY A 25 -0.33 -1.86 10.06
C GLY A 25 -0.51 -2.58 8.72
N PRO A 26 -1.68 -3.22 8.49
CA PRO A 26 -1.96 -3.95 7.25
C PRO A 26 -2.34 -3.00 6.11
N LEU A 27 -1.72 -3.20 4.95
CA LEU A 27 -2.20 -2.67 3.67
C LEU A 27 -3.25 -3.63 3.11
N LEU A 28 -4.44 -3.11 2.86
CA LEU A 28 -5.58 -3.90 2.38
C LEU A 28 -5.84 -3.67 0.90
N LEU A 29 -6.09 -4.76 0.17
CA LEU A 29 -6.62 -4.72 -1.20
C LEU A 29 -8.05 -5.24 -1.21
N GLN A 30 -8.90 -4.59 -1.99
CA GLN A 30 -10.21 -5.14 -2.34
C GLN A 30 -10.06 -6.10 -3.51
N GLN A 31 -10.32 -7.38 -3.27
CA GLN A 31 -10.21 -8.43 -4.27
C GLN A 31 -11.37 -9.43 -4.09
N GLY A 32 -12.13 -9.67 -5.16
CA GLY A 32 -13.21 -10.66 -5.15
C GLY A 32 -14.30 -10.41 -4.09
N GLY A 33 -14.60 -9.14 -3.79
CA GLY A 33 -15.57 -8.77 -2.76
C GLY A 33 -15.07 -8.86 -1.31
N ALA A 34 -13.78 -9.16 -1.10
CA ALA A 34 -13.16 -9.24 0.21
C ALA A 34 -11.97 -8.27 0.35
N ARG A 35 -11.72 -7.81 1.58
CA ARG A 35 -10.47 -7.11 1.94
C ARG A 35 -9.42 -8.15 2.31
N VAL A 36 -8.29 -8.14 1.60
CA VAL A 36 -7.17 -9.06 1.84
C VAL A 36 -5.92 -8.27 2.21
N ILE A 37 -5.09 -8.83 3.10
CA ILE A 37 -3.81 -8.23 3.45
C ILE A 37 -2.84 -8.42 2.28
N ALA A 38 -2.31 -7.31 1.77
CA ALA A 38 -1.39 -7.30 0.64
C ALA A 38 0.03 -6.87 1.05
N GLY A 39 0.16 -6.14 2.15
CA GLY A 39 1.45 -5.76 2.70
C GLY A 39 1.36 -5.28 4.13
N ILE A 40 2.53 -4.96 4.68
CA ILE A 40 2.72 -4.40 6.01
C ILE A 40 3.40 -3.05 5.82
N THR A 41 2.76 -1.98 6.28
CA THR A 41 3.30 -0.62 6.22
C THR A 41 4.59 -0.53 7.03
N SER A 42 5.60 0.18 6.52
CA SER A 42 6.90 0.32 7.20
C SER A 42 7.27 1.78 7.44
N ALA A 43 7.45 2.55 6.37
CA ALA A 43 7.97 3.91 6.44
C ALA A 43 7.39 4.80 5.34
N THR A 44 7.58 6.11 5.50
CA THR A 44 7.36 7.12 4.45
C THR A 44 8.59 8.01 4.34
N SER A 45 8.83 8.62 3.18
CA SER A 45 9.92 9.56 2.98
C SER A 45 9.67 10.95 3.55
N ALA A 46 8.46 11.23 4.06
CA ALA A 46 8.05 12.52 4.59
C ALA A 46 7.43 12.34 5.99
N ASN A 47 7.39 13.41 6.81
CA ASN A 47 6.79 13.34 8.15
C ASN A 47 5.28 13.64 8.14
N GLU A 48 4.81 14.28 7.08
CA GLU A 48 3.41 14.63 6.89
C GLU A 48 2.61 13.44 6.33
N CYS A 49 1.38 13.27 6.81
CA CYS A 49 0.49 12.17 6.42
C CYS A 49 -0.20 12.36 5.06
N ASN A 50 0.20 13.34 4.27
CA ASN A 50 -0.42 13.69 2.99
C ASN A 50 0.61 13.83 1.85
N THR A 51 1.85 13.39 2.07
CA THR A 51 2.91 13.44 1.06
C THR A 51 3.98 12.37 1.31
N GLY A 52 4.88 12.18 0.34
CA GLY A 52 6.00 11.24 0.44
C GLY A 52 5.76 9.89 -0.23
N THR A 53 6.85 9.13 -0.34
CA THR A 53 6.85 7.77 -0.87
C THR A 53 6.63 6.77 0.25
N ASN A 54 5.60 5.93 0.12
CA ASN A 54 5.28 4.89 1.09
C ASN A 54 6.06 3.61 0.83
N PHE A 55 6.72 3.09 1.86
CA PHE A 55 7.46 1.84 1.85
C PHE A 55 6.71 0.79 2.65
N TYR A 56 6.61 -0.41 2.08
CA TYR A 56 5.89 -1.53 2.68
C TYR A 56 6.53 -2.85 2.30
N GLN A 57 6.31 -3.86 3.14
CA GLN A 57 6.67 -5.24 2.82
C GLN A 57 5.46 -5.95 2.23
N SER A 58 5.55 -6.40 0.98
CA SER A 58 4.51 -7.23 0.38
C SER A 58 4.46 -8.61 1.04
N VAL A 59 3.29 -9.02 1.54
CA VAL A 59 3.06 -10.38 2.07
C VAL A 59 2.84 -11.41 0.97
N ARG A 60 2.73 -10.95 -0.29
CA ARG A 60 2.65 -11.81 -1.48
C ARG A 60 4.03 -12.13 -2.05
N HIS A 61 5.09 -11.45 -1.59
CA HIS A 61 6.45 -11.78 -1.99
C HIS A 61 6.78 -13.21 -1.53
N PRO A 62 7.29 -14.11 -2.41
CA PRO A 62 7.44 -15.53 -2.09
C PRO A 62 8.17 -15.83 -0.79
N ALA A 63 9.30 -15.13 -0.55
CA ALA A 63 10.07 -15.30 0.68
C ALA A 63 9.29 -14.90 1.94
N MET A 64 8.53 -13.80 1.89
CA MET A 64 7.72 -13.35 3.02
C MET A 64 6.53 -14.28 3.24
N ARG A 65 5.89 -14.73 2.16
CA ARG A 65 4.79 -15.70 2.25
C ARG A 65 5.25 -17.03 2.84
N ALA A 66 6.41 -17.54 2.42
CA ALA A 66 7.00 -18.76 2.97
C ALA A 66 7.25 -18.61 4.47
N PHE A 67 7.86 -17.49 4.90
CA PHE A 67 8.07 -17.19 6.30
C PHE A 67 6.75 -17.16 7.11
N ILE A 68 5.72 -16.46 6.62
CA ILE A 68 4.42 -16.40 7.30
C ILE A 68 3.81 -17.80 7.47
N LEU A 69 3.87 -18.64 6.42
CA LEU A 69 3.32 -20.00 6.45
C LEU A 69 4.11 -20.93 7.36
N GLU A 70 5.42 -20.71 7.52
CA GLU A 70 6.24 -21.42 8.49
C GLU A 70 5.84 -21.06 9.93
N GLN A 71 5.60 -19.78 10.20
CA GLN A 71 5.24 -19.32 11.55
C GLN A 71 3.78 -19.59 11.91
N VAL A 72 2.89 -19.59 10.92
CA VAL A 72 1.43 -19.74 11.12
C VAL A 72 0.89 -20.77 10.10
N PRO A 73 1.13 -22.08 10.32
CA PRO A 73 0.81 -23.12 9.35
C PRO A 73 -0.70 -23.28 9.08
N GLU A 74 -1.54 -22.85 10.01
CA GLU A 74 -3.01 -22.95 9.91
C GLU A 74 -3.66 -21.77 9.16
N VAL A 75 -2.88 -20.77 8.72
CA VAL A 75 -3.46 -19.61 8.04
C VAL A 75 -4.07 -20.01 6.70
N GLY A 76 -5.37 -19.74 6.54
CA GLY A 76 -6.09 -20.02 5.30
C GLY A 76 -5.50 -19.26 4.12
N GLN A 77 -5.12 -19.98 3.06
CA GLN A 77 -4.63 -19.37 1.82
C GLN A 77 -5.80 -19.00 0.91
N ARG A 78 -5.83 -17.74 0.45
CA ARG A 78 -6.79 -17.21 -0.52
C ARG A 78 -6.06 -16.54 -1.67
#